data_AF-A0A933TXC2-F1
#
_entry.id   AF-A0A933TXC2-F1
#
_cell.length_a   1.000
_cell.length_b   1.000
_cell.length_c   1.000
_cell.angle_alpha   90.00
_cell.angle_beta   90.00
_cell.angle_gamma   90.00
#
_symmetry.space_group_name_H-M   'P 1'
#
loop_
_entity.id
_entity.type
_entity.pdbx_description
1 polymer ?
#
loop_
_entity_poly.entity_id
_entity_poly.type
_entity_poly.pdbx_seq_one_letter_code
_entity_poly.pdbx_strand_id
1 'polypeptide(L)'
;VIKTEAGLLCIDSKFPIGDFDINAIKRHFSDIAKKYILPEEKTLDFALMYIPSEAMYYEVANNRELTKLARELRVYAVSPNTLYAHLQVILLSFQGKQMEEKSKQVLNLLLAIQKDHEKLENSLGTLGRHVTNAFNQMSEVNSSAGLLGQKLNQTKQLGETRDEK
;
A
#
# COMPACT_ATOMS: atom_id res chain seq x y z
N VAL A 1 23.90 4.57 -17.33
CA VAL A 1 22.74 3.66 -17.26
C VAL A 1 22.17 3.73 -15.86
N ILE A 2 20.85 3.85 -15.72
CA ILE A 2 20.15 3.87 -14.44
C ILE A 2 19.49 2.52 -14.24
N LYS A 3 19.76 1.88 -13.11
CA LYS A 3 19.13 0.61 -12.76
C LYS A 3 17.77 0.88 -12.13
N THR A 4 16.72 0.35 -12.75
CA THR A 4 15.37 0.35 -12.19
C THR A 4 14.92 -1.09 -12.00
N GLU A 5 13.80 -1.30 -11.30
CA GLU A 5 13.21 -2.64 -11.18
C GLU A 5 12.68 -3.18 -12.51
N ALA A 6 12.21 -2.29 -13.39
CA ALA A 6 11.70 -2.65 -14.72
C ALA A 6 12.81 -2.98 -15.72
N GLY A 7 14.07 -2.59 -15.42
CA GLY A 7 15.22 -2.81 -16.28
C GLY A 7 16.23 -1.67 -16.25
N LEU A 8 17.22 -1.75 -17.13
CA LEU A 8 18.26 -0.76 -17.30
C LEU A 8 17.78 0.38 -18.22
N LEU A 9 17.63 1.58 -17.66
CA LEU A 9 17.40 2.80 -18.42
C LEU A 9 18.73 3.32 -18.97
N CYS A 10 18.91 3.20 -20.29
CA CYS A 10 20.09 3.68 -20.97
C CYS A 10 19.95 5.17 -21.32
N ILE A 11 21.01 5.94 -21.02
CA ILE A 11 21.13 7.35 -21.36
C ILE A 11 22.43 7.48 -22.14
N ASP A 12 22.35 7.91 -23.40
CA ASP A 12 23.52 8.14 -24.24
C ASP A 12 23.64 9.63 -24.53
N SER A 13 24.81 10.19 -24.20
CA SER A 13 25.13 11.56 -24.54
C SER A 13 25.69 11.60 -25.96
N LYS A 14 24.93 12.22 -26.87
CA LYS A 14 25.39 12.51 -28.23
C LYS A 14 25.61 14.01 -28.33
N PHE A 15 26.86 14.39 -28.57
CA PHE A 15 27.29 15.78 -28.72
C PHE A 15 27.34 16.13 -30.22
N PRO A 16 26.38 16.89 -30.77
CA PRO A 16 26.63 17.62 -32.00
C PRO A 16 27.43 18.88 -31.64
N ILE A 17 28.74 18.89 -31.90
CA ILE A 17 29.53 20.12 -31.89
C ILE A 17 29.41 20.70 -33.30
N GLY A 18 28.49 21.65 -33.49
CA GLY A 18 28.32 22.35 -34.77
C GLY A 18 26.88 22.76 -35.07
N ASP A 19 26.57 22.87 -36.36
CA ASP A 19 25.27 23.25 -36.89
C ASP A 19 24.22 22.14 -36.68
N PHE A 20 22.95 22.55 -36.60
CA PHE A 20 21.81 21.64 -36.51
C PHE A 20 21.66 20.84 -37.82
N ASP A 21 22.23 19.63 -37.86
CA ASP A 21 22.05 18.67 -38.97
C ASP A 21 21.02 17.58 -38.59
N ILE A 22 19.86 17.68 -39.21
CA ILE A 22 18.76 16.71 -39.08
C ILE A 22 19.22 15.29 -39.38
N ASN A 23 20.05 15.08 -40.41
CA ASN A 23 20.48 13.73 -40.80
C ASN A 23 21.44 13.12 -39.76
N ALA A 24 22.32 13.93 -39.16
CA ALA A 24 23.15 13.49 -38.05
C ALA A 24 22.30 13.07 -36.84
N ILE A 25 21.29 13.86 -36.49
CA ILE A 25 20.39 13.55 -35.37
C ILE A 25 19.59 12.26 -35.64
N LYS A 26 19.08 12.07 -36.87
CA LYS A 26 18.40 10.82 -37.28
C LYS A 26 19.30 9.59 -37.14
N ARG A 27 20.59 9.71 -37.51
CA ARG A 27 21.59 8.64 -37.31
C ARG A 27 21.78 8.34 -35.83
N HIS A 28 21.92 9.36 -34.98
CA HIS A 28 22.06 9.18 -33.54
C HIS A 28 20.88 8.45 -32.90
N PHE A 29 19.63 8.80 -33.25
CA PHE A 29 18.46 8.06 -32.77
C PHE A 29 18.54 6.57 -33.16
N SER A 30 18.90 6.29 -34.41
CA SER A 30 19.01 4.92 -34.93
C SER A 30 20.11 4.12 -34.23
N ASP A 31 21.27 4.74 -33.98
CA ASP A 31 22.39 4.10 -33.30
C ASP A 31 22.07 3.79 -31.84
N ILE A 32 21.42 4.73 -31.14
CA ILE A 32 21.02 4.56 -29.75
C ILE A 32 19.99 3.43 -29.63
N ALA A 33 18.98 3.40 -30.51
CA ALA A 33 17.97 2.35 -30.50
C ALA A 33 18.61 0.96 -30.65
N LYS A 34 19.49 0.79 -31.65
CA LYS A 34 20.19 -0.47 -31.91
C LYS A 34 21.09 -0.90 -30.75
N LYS A 35 21.73 0.04 -30.07
CA LYS A 35 22.72 -0.24 -29.04
C LYS A 35 22.09 -0.51 -27.66
N TYR A 36 20.95 0.11 -27.36
CA TYR A 36 20.46 0.19 -25.98
C TYR A 36 19.03 -0.30 -25.76
N ILE A 37 18.28 -0.64 -26.82
CA ILE A 37 16.95 -1.23 -26.71
C ILE A 37 17.11 -2.73 -26.99
N LEU A 38 17.67 -3.44 -26.00
CA LEU A 38 17.96 -4.86 -26.00
C LEU A 38 17.23 -5.53 -24.81
N PRO A 39 15.92 -5.85 -24.95
CA PRO A 39 15.16 -6.45 -23.86
C PRO A 39 15.76 -7.76 -23.33
N GLU A 40 16.41 -8.54 -24.19
CA GLU A 40 17.13 -9.78 -23.81
C GLU A 40 18.30 -9.51 -22.85
N GLU A 41 18.88 -8.30 -22.90
CA GLU A 41 19.93 -7.83 -22.00
C GLU A 41 19.38 -7.02 -20.81
N LYS A 42 18.07 -7.11 -20.54
CA LYS A 42 17.37 -6.42 -19.44
C LYS A 42 17.39 -4.89 -19.55
N THR A 43 17.54 -4.33 -20.73
CA THR A 43 17.30 -2.89 -20.93
C THR A 43 15.80 -2.61 -20.96
N LEU A 44 15.44 -1.36 -20.68
CA LEU A 44 14.08 -0.90 -20.97
C LEU A 44 13.84 -0.91 -22.48
N ASP A 45 12.56 -0.87 -22.85
CA ASP A 45 12.10 -0.86 -24.24
C ASP A 45 12.21 0.54 -24.88
N PHE A 46 12.92 1.45 -24.22
CA PHE A 46 13.25 2.79 -24.69
C PHE A 46 14.60 3.26 -24.12
N ALA A 47 15.18 4.29 -24.74
CA ALA A 47 16.41 4.93 -24.28
C ALA A 47 16.28 6.47 -24.32
N LEU A 48 17.15 7.16 -23.59
CA LEU A 48 17.22 8.62 -23.60
C LEU A 48 18.47 9.10 -24.37
N MET A 49 18.27 10.02 -25.30
CA MET A 49 19.35 10.75 -25.97
C MET A 49 19.56 12.08 -25.26
N TYR A 50 20.66 12.21 -24.53
CA TYR A 50 20.99 13.42 -23.80
C TYR A 50 21.61 14.48 -24.72
N ILE A 51 21.02 15.67 -24.73
CA ILE A 51 21.43 16.85 -25.49
C ILE A 51 21.79 17.96 -24.48
N PRO A 52 23.08 18.26 -24.26
CA PRO A 52 23.51 19.20 -23.22
C PRO A 52 23.05 20.65 -23.44
N SER A 53 22.88 21.07 -24.70
CA SER A 53 22.43 22.42 -25.04
C SER A 53 20.91 22.48 -25.05
N GLU A 54 20.34 23.31 -24.17
CA GLU A 54 18.89 23.49 -24.09
C GLU A 54 18.31 24.03 -25.41
N ALA A 55 19.01 24.97 -26.05
CA ALA A 55 18.60 25.51 -27.34
C ALA A 55 18.54 24.42 -28.43
N MET A 56 19.56 23.56 -28.50
CA MET A 56 19.59 22.45 -29.43
C MET A 56 18.50 21.41 -29.14
N TYR A 57 18.22 21.14 -27.86
CA TYR A 57 17.11 20.29 -27.47
C TYR A 57 15.77 20.85 -27.99
N TYR A 58 15.53 22.15 -27.85
CA TYR A 58 14.31 22.77 -28.36
C TYR A 58 14.19 22.66 -29.88
N GLU A 59 15.28 22.82 -30.62
CA GLU A 59 15.28 22.61 -32.08
C GLU A 59 14.89 21.16 -32.45
N VAL A 60 15.41 20.17 -31.71
CA VAL A 60 15.04 18.76 -31.90
C VAL A 60 13.58 18.50 -31.53
N ALA A 61 13.13 18.99 -30.38
CA ALA A 61 11.79 18.75 -29.84
C ALA A 61 10.69 19.40 -30.71
N ASN A 62 10.96 20.58 -31.28
CA ASN A 62 10.04 21.29 -32.16
C ASN A 62 10.02 20.75 -33.59
N ASN A 63 11.02 19.95 -33.99
CA ASN A 63 11.04 19.34 -35.31
C ASN A 63 10.14 18.08 -35.36
N ARG A 64 9.04 18.18 -36.09
CA ARG A 64 8.03 17.11 -36.19
C ARG A 64 8.57 15.81 -36.78
N GLU A 65 9.51 15.86 -37.74
CA GLU A 65 10.12 14.64 -38.29
C GLU A 65 10.98 13.92 -37.25
N LEU A 66 11.80 14.68 -36.52
CA LEU A 66 12.67 14.14 -35.47
C LEU A 66 11.83 13.56 -34.32
N THR A 67 10.81 14.28 -33.87
CA THR A 67 9.91 13.81 -32.80
C THR A 67 9.06 12.60 -33.23
N LYS A 68 8.75 12.46 -34.53
CA LYS A 68 8.11 11.25 -35.06
C LYS A 68 9.08 10.06 -35.04
N LEU A 69 10.30 10.25 -35.56
CA LEU A 69 11.32 9.21 -35.60
C LEU A 69 11.73 8.77 -34.18
N ALA A 70 11.91 9.71 -33.26
CA ALA A 70 12.20 9.47 -31.84
C ALA A 70 11.19 8.51 -31.21
N ARG A 71 9.89 8.72 -31.49
CA ARG A 71 8.81 7.84 -31.00
C ARG A 71 8.82 6.47 -31.67
N GLU A 72 9.04 6.40 -32.97
CA GLU A 72 9.12 5.13 -33.72
C GLU A 72 10.29 4.26 -33.24
N LEU A 73 11.45 4.89 -32.98
CA LEU A 73 12.64 4.24 -32.48
C LEU A 73 12.66 4.08 -30.95
N ARG A 74 11.67 4.64 -30.24
CA ARG A 74 11.60 4.68 -28.77
C ARG A 74 12.87 5.25 -28.12
N VAL A 75 13.44 6.27 -28.76
CA VAL A 75 14.57 7.03 -28.22
C VAL A 75 14.14 8.46 -28.01
N TYR A 76 14.09 8.91 -26.77
CA TYR A 76 13.58 10.23 -26.41
C TYR A 76 14.72 11.20 -26.16
N ALA A 77 14.71 12.33 -26.86
CA ALA A 77 15.64 13.42 -26.59
C ALA A 77 15.34 14.04 -25.22
N VAL A 78 16.40 14.34 -24.46
CA VAL A 78 16.31 15.03 -23.16
C VAL A 78 17.43 16.06 -23.03
N SER A 79 17.09 17.22 -22.50
CA SER A 79 17.98 18.28 -22.04
C SER A 79 18.40 18.08 -20.58
N PRO A 80 19.33 18.87 -20.02
CA PRO A 80 19.64 18.84 -18.59
C PRO A 80 18.41 18.99 -17.69
N ASN A 81 17.52 19.94 -18.02
CA ASN A 81 16.34 20.21 -17.21
C ASN A 81 15.30 19.08 -17.33
N THR A 82 15.06 18.60 -18.55
CA THR A 82 14.09 17.52 -18.77
C THR A 82 14.60 16.18 -18.26
N LEU A 83 15.90 15.89 -18.35
CA LEU A 83 16.50 14.73 -17.72
C LEU A 83 16.30 14.79 -16.19
N TYR A 84 16.61 15.93 -15.57
CA TYR A 84 16.37 16.12 -14.13
C TYR A 84 14.92 15.87 -13.74
N ALA A 85 13.96 16.39 -14.52
CA ALA A 85 12.53 16.12 -14.29
C ALA A 85 12.19 14.62 -14.39
N HIS A 86 12.72 13.89 -15.37
CA HIS A 86 12.53 12.44 -15.48
C HIS A 86 13.12 11.70 -14.28
N LEU A 87 14.31 12.07 -13.82
CA LEU A 87 14.94 11.49 -12.63
C LEU A 87 14.09 11.74 -11.38
N GLN A 88 13.51 12.93 -11.25
CA GLN A 88 12.63 13.27 -10.14
C GLN A 88 11.37 12.41 -10.13
N VAL A 89 10.77 12.17 -11.30
CA VAL A 89 9.60 11.27 -11.43
C VAL A 89 9.96 9.83 -11.06
N ILE A 90 11.12 9.34 -11.50
CA ILE A 90 11.62 8.00 -11.13
C ILE A 90 11.82 7.90 -9.61
N LEU A 91 12.42 8.93 -8.99
CA LEU A 91 12.63 8.98 -7.55
C LEU A 91 11.30 8.96 -6.77
N LEU A 92 10.31 9.74 -7.22
CA LEU A 92 8.97 9.75 -6.64
C LEU A 92 8.29 8.38 -6.76
N SER A 93 8.46 7.70 -7.89
CA SER A 93 7.94 6.33 -8.08
C SER A 93 8.53 5.36 -7.05
N PHE A 94 9.84 5.43 -6.79
CA PHE A 94 10.48 4.60 -5.77
C PHE A 94 10.02 4.93 -4.34
N GLN A 95 9.77 6.20 -4.03
CA GLN A 95 9.20 6.61 -2.74
C GLN A 95 7.76 6.12 -2.59
N GLY A 96 6.96 6.22 -3.66
CA GLY A 96 5.58 5.72 -3.71
C GLY A 96 5.51 4.21 -3.44
N LYS A 97 6.42 3.42 -4.02
CA LYS A 97 6.50 1.98 -3.77
C LYS A 97 6.80 1.66 -2.29
N GLN A 98 7.78 2.33 -1.69
CA GLN A 98 8.09 2.12 -0.27
C GLN A 98 6.91 2.48 0.65
N MET A 99 6.14 3.52 0.27
CA MET A 99 4.91 3.86 0.98
C MET A 99 3.85 2.76 0.83
N GLU A 100 3.66 2.22 -0.38
CA GLU A 100 2.72 1.13 -0.65
C GLU A 100 3.00 -0.10 0.23
N GLU A 101 4.27 -0.50 0.36
CA GLU A 101 4.68 -1.63 1.20
C GLU A 101 4.33 -1.41 2.68
N LYS A 102 4.57 -0.21 3.20
CA LYS A 102 4.19 0.16 4.57
C LYS A 102 2.68 0.20 4.75
N SER A 103 1.93 0.74 3.79
CA SER A 103 0.47 0.77 3.82
C SER A 103 -0.12 -0.65 3.84
N LYS A 104 0.46 -1.61 3.11
CA LYS A 104 0.06 -3.03 3.18
C LYS A 104 0.29 -3.62 4.57
N GLN A 105 1.41 -3.30 5.22
CA GLN A 105 1.67 -3.74 6.59
C GLN A 105 0.65 -3.18 7.59
N VAL A 106 0.34 -1.89 7.49
CA VAL A 106 -0.70 -1.24 8.33
C VAL A 106 -2.07 -1.90 8.11
N LEU A 107 -2.45 -2.16 6.86
CA LEU A 107 -3.72 -2.82 6.54
C LEU A 107 -3.79 -4.23 7.15
N ASN A 108 -2.72 -5.02 7.03
CA ASN A 108 -2.66 -6.36 7.62
C ASN A 108 -2.80 -6.31 9.15
N LEU A 109 -2.19 -5.33 9.80
CA LEU A 109 -2.34 -5.13 11.24
C LEU A 109 -3.78 -4.78 11.62
N LEU A 110 -4.45 -3.91 10.86
CA LEU A 110 -5.85 -3.58 11.09
C LEU A 110 -6.77 -4.79 10.93
N LEU A 111 -6.54 -5.63 9.93
CA LEU A 111 -7.30 -6.88 9.74
C LEU A 111 -7.08 -7.87 10.90
N ALA A 112 -5.85 -7.96 11.43
CA ALA A 112 -5.58 -8.76 12.62
C ALA A 112 -6.33 -8.22 13.85
N ILE A 113 -6.32 -6.91 14.06
CA ILE A 113 -7.06 -6.25 15.15
C ILE A 113 -8.57 -6.51 15.03
N GLN A 114 -9.13 -6.42 13.82
CA GLN A 114 -10.55 -6.72 13.58
C GLN A 114 -10.89 -8.14 14.01
N LYS A 115 -10.06 -9.12 13.66
CA LYS A 115 -10.25 -10.52 14.05
C LYS A 115 -10.17 -10.71 15.57
N ASP A 116 -9.25 -10.02 16.23
CA ASP A 116 -9.16 -10.09 17.69
C ASP A 116 -10.33 -9.40 18.39
N HIS A 117 -10.87 -8.33 17.79
CA HIS A 117 -12.11 -7.70 18.24
C HIS A 117 -13.31 -8.66 18.16
N GLU A 118 -13.49 -9.39 17.05
CA GLU A 118 -14.56 -10.39 16.92
C GLU A 118 -14.45 -11.51 17.98
N LYS A 119 -13.23 -11.98 18.29
CA LYS A 119 -13.03 -12.95 19.37
C LYS A 119 -13.40 -12.36 20.74
N LEU A 120 -13.07 -11.09 20.96
CA LEU A 120 -13.41 -10.40 22.20
C LEU A 120 -14.93 -10.26 22.34
N GLU A 121 -15.64 -9.88 21.28
CA GLU A 121 -17.11 -9.80 21.29
C GLU A 121 -17.75 -11.14 21.65
N ASN A 122 -17.28 -12.24 21.05
CA ASN A 122 -17.76 -13.59 21.37
C ASN A 122 -17.51 -13.98 22.84
N SER A 123 -16.33 -13.61 23.37
CA SER A 123 -15.97 -13.84 24.76
C SER A 123 -16.83 -13.02 25.72
N LEU A 124 -17.07 -11.75 25.40
CA LEU A 124 -17.95 -10.86 26.15
C LEU A 124 -19.39 -11.35 26.13
N GLY A 125 -19.90 -11.83 24.98
CA GLY A 125 -21.23 -12.43 24.89
C GLY A 125 -21.38 -13.67 25.78
N THR A 126 -20.34 -14.50 25.84
CA THR A 126 -20.31 -15.67 26.74
C THR A 126 -20.28 -15.26 28.21
N LEU A 127 -19.44 -14.30 28.57
CA LEU A 127 -19.38 -13.74 29.92
C LEU A 127 -20.73 -13.14 30.34
N GLY A 128 -21.35 -12.34 29.48
CA GLY A 128 -22.66 -11.75 29.73
C GLY A 128 -23.71 -12.81 30.07
N ARG A 129 -23.77 -13.91 29.30
CA ARG A 129 -24.65 -15.04 29.58
C ARG A 129 -24.36 -15.71 30.93
N HIS A 130 -23.09 -15.90 31.30
CA HIS A 130 -22.74 -16.44 32.61
C HIS A 130 -23.18 -15.52 33.76
N VAL A 131 -22.99 -14.21 33.62
CA VAL A 131 -23.43 -13.22 34.61
C VAL A 131 -24.95 -13.24 34.76
N THR A 132 -25.71 -13.26 33.65
CA THR A 132 -27.18 -13.36 33.68
C THR A 132 -27.65 -14.65 34.36
N ASN A 133 -27.03 -15.78 34.04
CA ASN A 133 -27.37 -17.06 34.67
C ASN A 133 -27.10 -17.06 36.18
N ALA A 134 -25.95 -16.53 36.61
CA ALA A 134 -25.61 -16.40 38.03
C ALA A 134 -26.60 -15.47 38.76
N PHE A 135 -26.98 -14.35 38.14
CA PHE A 135 -27.98 -13.43 38.69
C PHE A 135 -29.35 -14.10 38.86
N ASN A 136 -29.82 -14.84 37.86
CA ASN A 136 -31.08 -15.58 37.92
C ASN A 136 -31.03 -16.64 39.03
N GLN A 137 -29.94 -17.40 39.12
CA GLN A 137 -29.75 -18.41 40.16
C GLN A 137 -29.77 -17.79 41.57
N MET A 138 -29.13 -16.63 41.74
CA MET A 138 -29.15 -15.90 43.01
C MET A 138 -30.57 -15.48 43.40
N SER A 139 -31.39 -15.05 42.43
CA SER A 139 -32.79 -14.71 42.65
C SER A 139 -33.60 -15.92 43.15
N GLU A 140 -33.46 -17.08 42.49
CA GLU A 140 -34.12 -18.32 42.88
C GLU A 140 -33.71 -18.80 44.29
N VAL A 141 -32.42 -18.71 44.62
CA VAL A 141 -31.90 -19.07 45.94
C VAL A 141 -32.49 -18.15 47.02
N ASN A 142 -32.54 -16.83 46.76
CA ASN A 142 -33.14 -15.88 47.69
C ASN A 142 -34.64 -16.17 47.94
N SER A 143 -35.40 -16.46 46.88
CA SER A 143 -36.81 -16.86 47.02
C SER A 143 -36.97 -18.14 47.83
N SER A 144 -36.15 -19.15 47.56
CA SER A 144 -36.16 -20.44 48.27
C SER A 144 -35.79 -20.28 49.75
N ALA A 145 -34.76 -19.48 50.05
CA ALA A 145 -34.37 -19.14 51.42
C ALA A 145 -35.51 -18.42 52.17
N GLY A 146 -36.21 -17.50 51.50
CA GLY A 146 -37.39 -16.83 52.06
C GLY A 146 -38.52 -17.81 52.42
N LEU A 147 -38.85 -18.73 51.51
CA LEU A 147 -39.84 -19.79 51.76
C LEU A 147 -39.43 -20.71 52.91
N LEU A 148 -38.15 -21.10 52.96
CA LEU A 148 -37.63 -21.93 54.05
C LEU A 148 -37.75 -21.22 55.40
N GLY A 149 -37.40 -19.93 55.43
CA GLY A 149 -37.56 -19.08 56.61
C GLY A 149 -39.01 -19.00 57.08
N GLN A 150 -39.98 -18.86 56.16
CA GLN A 150 -41.41 -18.90 56.49
C GLN A 150 -41.83 -20.24 57.10
N LYS A 151 -41.40 -21.38 56.51
CA LYS A 151 -41.70 -22.72 57.05
C LYS A 151 -41.10 -22.95 58.44
N LEU A 152 -39.86 -22.47 58.66
CA LEU A 152 -39.22 -22.53 59.97
C LEU A 152 -40.00 -21.75 61.03
N ASN A 153 -40.45 -20.53 60.68
CA ASN A 153 -41.26 -19.71 61.58
C ASN A 153 -42.61 -20.37 61.92
N GLN A 154 -43.30 -20.96 60.94
CA GLN A 154 -44.53 -21.71 61.17
C GLN A 154 -44.32 -22.92 62.10
N THR A 155 -43.22 -23.66 61.91
CA THR A 155 -42.89 -24.82 62.75
C THR A 155 -42.59 -24.40 64.19
N LYS A 156 -41.91 -23.25 64.38
CA LYS A 156 -41.67 -22.67 65.71
C LYS A 156 -42.98 -22.34 66.45
N GLN A 157 -43.93 -21.69 65.77
CA GLN A 157 -45.23 -21.36 66.35
C GLN A 157 -46.02 -22.63 66.77
N LEU A 158 -45.95 -23.70 65.98
CA LEU A 158 -46.56 -24.99 66.31
C LEU A 158 -45.92 -25.67 67.54
N GLY A 159 -44.62 -25.46 67.78
CA GLY A 159 -43.92 -25.92 68.98
C GLY A 159 -44.37 -25.17 70.24
N GLU A 160 -44.46 -23.84 70.17
CA GLU A 160 -44.90 -22.98 71.29
C GLU A 160 -46.35 -23.26 71.71
N THR A 161 -47.23 -23.59 70.76
CA THR A 161 -48.65 -23.92 71.07
C THR A 161 -48.83 -25.28 71.77
N ARG A 162 -47.78 -26.13 71.78
CA ARG A 162 -47.85 -27.51 72.30
C ARG A 162 -47.36 -27.62 73.75
N ASP A 163 -46.62 -26.62 74.24
CA ASP A 163 -46.13 -26.52 75.62
C ASP A 163 -47.12 -25.79 76.56
N GLU A 164 -48.24 -25.25 76.03
CA GLU A 164 -49.28 -24.54 76.81
C GLU A 164 -50.55 -25.39 77.13
N LYS A 165 -50.53 -26.71 76.91
CA LYS A 165 -51.61 -27.65 77.31
C LYS A 165 -51.11 -28.72 78.26
#